data_AF-A0AAV3F052-F1
#
_entry.id   AF-A0AAV3F052-F1
#
_cell.length_a   1.000
_cell.length_b   1.000
_cell.length_c   1.000
_cell.angle_alpha   90.00
_cell.angle_beta   90.00
_cell.angle_gamma   90.00
#
_symmetry.space_group_name_H-M   'P 1'
#
loop_
_entity.id
_entity.type
_entity.pdbx_description
1 polymer ?
#
loop_
_entity_poly.entity_id
_entity_poly.type
_entity_poly.pdbx_seq_one_letter_code
_entity_poly.pdbx_strand_id
1 'polypeptide(L)' 'MEHKIHQGRNVKRFREMLGIKQEVLAFDLGEDWNQKKISLLEQKEVIDNSLLQQISKVLKIPVEAIENFDE' A
#
# COMPACT_ATOMS: atom_id res chain seq x y z
N MET A 1 -8.66 -16.34 -17.19
CA MET A 1 -7.57 -16.23 -16.21
C MET A 1 -8.03 -15.18 -15.22
N GLU A 2 -8.26 -15.53 -13.95
CA GLU A 2 -8.60 -14.54 -12.94
C GLU A 2 -7.48 -13.50 -12.89
N HIS A 3 -7.80 -12.24 -13.21
CA HIS A 3 -6.93 -11.12 -12.92
C HIS A 3 -6.83 -11.02 -11.39
N LYS A 4 -5.80 -11.65 -10.81
CA LYS A 4 -5.52 -11.46 -9.39
C LYS A 4 -4.99 -10.05 -9.21
N ILE A 5 -5.76 -9.24 -8.50
CA ILE A 5 -5.39 -7.86 -8.20
C ILE A 5 -4.18 -7.88 -7.25
N HIS A 6 -3.12 -7.18 -7.64
CA HIS A 6 -1.88 -7.14 -6.88
C HIS A 6 -1.87 -5.93 -5.93
N GLN A 7 -2.32 -6.15 -4.70
CA GLN A 7 -2.52 -5.10 -3.70
C GLN A 7 -1.24 -4.30 -3.41
N GLY A 8 -0.07 -4.96 -3.33
CA GLY A 8 1.20 -4.25 -3.14
C GLY A 8 1.55 -3.26 -4.25
N ARG A 9 1.30 -3.61 -5.52
CA ARG A 9 1.50 -2.70 -6.65
C ARG A 9 0.53 -1.54 -6.58
N ASN A 10 -0.71 -1.80 -6.20
CA ASN A 10 -1.73 -0.78 -6.03
C ASN A 10 -1.34 0.22 -4.94
N VAL A 11 -0.85 -0.25 -3.78
CA VAL A 11 -0.28 0.62 -2.73
C VAL A 11 0.84 1.50 -3.28
N LYS A 12 1.77 0.93 -4.06
CA LYS A 12 2.86 1.68 -4.69
C LYS A 12 2.32 2.78 -5.62
N ARG A 13 1.34 2.45 -6.47
CA ARG A 13 0.72 3.39 -7.41
C ARG A 13 0.08 4.56 -6.68
N PHE A 14 -0.79 4.30 -5.70
CA PHE A 14 -1.42 5.36 -4.93
C PHE A 14 -0.41 6.21 -4.17
N ARG A 15 0.60 5.58 -3.56
CA ARG A 15 1.68 6.31 -2.89
C ARG A 15 2.39 7.28 -3.86
N GLU A 16 2.73 6.82 -5.06
CA GLU A 16 3.41 7.63 -6.08
C GLU A 16 2.51 8.73 -6.66
N MET A 17 1.23 8.43 -6.90
CA MET A 17 0.23 9.41 -7.33
C MET A 17 0.04 10.53 -6.31
N LEU A 18 0.12 10.22 -5.02
CA LEU A 18 0.05 11.19 -3.93
C LEU A 18 1.39 11.91 -3.66
N GLY A 19 2.46 11.58 -4.39
CA GLY A 19 3.79 12.16 -4.21
C GLY A 19 4.45 11.78 -2.87
N ILE A 20 4.01 10.68 -2.24
CA ILE A 20 4.50 10.24 -0.94
C ILE A 20 5.74 9.37 -1.14
N LYS A 21 6.80 9.61 -0.37
CA LYS A 21 7.98 8.74 -0.36
C LYS A 21 7.75 7.54 0.55
N GLN A 22 8.42 6.42 0.28
CA GLN A 22 8.34 5.23 1.12
C GLN A 22 8.76 5.48 2.57
N GLU A 23 9.73 6.36 2.80
CA GLU A 23 10.15 6.78 4.15
C GLU A 23 9.05 7.52 4.93
N VAL A 24 8.22 8.32 4.23
CA VAL A 24 7.10 9.04 4.84
C VAL A 24 5.96 8.08 5.17
N LEU A 25 5.60 7.19 4.22
CA LEU A 25 4.60 6.15 4.48
C LEU A 25 5.01 5.24 5.64
N ALA A 26 6.30 4.89 5.74
CA ALA A 26 6.82 4.14 6.86
C ALA A 26 6.65 4.89 8.18
N PHE A 27 7.03 6.17 8.22
CA PHE A 27 6.89 7.01 9.41
C PHE A 27 5.43 7.07 9.90
N ASP A 28 4.48 7.27 8.98
CA ASP A 28 3.06 7.35 9.30
C ASP A 28 2.43 6.01 9.73
N LEU A 29 3.00 4.88 9.30
CA LEU A 29 2.58 3.54 9.75
C LEU A 29 3.16 3.14 11.12
N GLY A 30 4.17 3.84 11.61
CA GLY A 30 4.73 3.69 12.96
C GLY A 30 6.16 3.14 13.01
N GLU A 31 6.69 3.01 14.22
CA GLU A 31 8.11 2.70 14.50
C GLU A 31 8.60 1.35 13.96
N ASP A 32 7.68 0.40 13.77
CA ASP A 32 7.98 -0.89 13.17
C ASP A 32 8.24 -0.80 11.66
N TRP A 33 7.92 0.33 11.03
CA TRP A 33 8.04 0.50 9.60
C TRP A 33 9.28 1.30 9.21
N ASN A 34 9.87 0.92 8.08
CA ASN A 34 10.97 1.64 7.46
C ASN A 34 10.85 1.52 5.94
N GLN A 35 11.62 2.33 5.21
CA GLN A 35 11.60 2.37 3.75
C GLN A 35 11.78 0.97 3.11
N LYS A 36 12.65 0.13 3.67
CA LYS A 36 12.88 -1.24 3.17
C LYS A 36 11.65 -2.14 3.38
N LYS A 37 10.98 -2.06 4.53
CA LYS A 37 9.74 -2.81 4.80
C LYS A 37 8.59 -2.37 3.88
N ILE A 38 8.48 -1.07 3.58
CA ILE A 38 7.51 -0.57 2.59
C ILE A 38 7.81 -1.11 1.20
N SER A 39 9.08 -1.08 0.77
CA SER A 39 9.49 -1.65 -0.51
C SER A 39 9.16 -3.14 -0.63
N LEU A 40 9.33 -3.92 0.45
CA LEU A 40 8.94 -5.33 0.49
C LEU A 40 7.40 -5.52 0.48
N LEU A 41 6.66 -4.66 1.19
CA LEU A 41 5.20 -4.68 1.20
C LEU A 41 4.63 -4.41 -0.19
N GLU A 42 5.17 -3.44 -0.92
CA GLU A 42 4.75 -3.10 -2.29
C GLU A 42 4.95 -4.25 -3.30
N GLN A 43 5.79 -5.23 -2.96
CA GLN A 43 6.03 -6.43 -3.79
C GLN A 43 5.11 -7.60 -3.41
N LYS A 44 4.30 -7.49 -2.34
CA LYS A 44 3.36 -8.55 -1.94
C LYS A 44 2.12 -8.52 -2.83
N GLU A 45 1.76 -9.68 -3.37
CA GLU A 45 0.54 -9.85 -4.17
C GLU A 45 -0.71 -9.57 -3.32
N VAL A 46 -0.73 -10.08 -2.10
CA VAL A 46 -1.81 -9.90 -1.11
C VAL A 46 -1.23 -9.35 0.19
N ILE A 47 -1.92 -8.39 0.79
CA ILE A 47 -1.59 -7.73 2.04
C ILE A 47 -2.65 -8.11 3.08
N ASP A 48 -2.23 -8.29 4.34
CA ASP A 48 -3.17 -8.54 5.43
C ASP A 48 -4.20 -7.41 5.55
N ASN A 49 -5.48 -7.74 5.66
CA ASN A 49 -6.57 -6.74 5.64
C ASN A 49 -6.40 -5.65 6.72
N SER A 50 -5.96 -6.02 7.92
CA SER A 50 -5.69 -5.04 8.99
C SER A 50 -4.64 -4.00 8.57
N LEU A 51 -3.57 -4.45 7.92
CA LEU A 51 -2.50 -3.61 7.40
C LEU A 51 -2.96 -2.79 6.20
N LEU A 52 -3.75 -3.39 5.30
CA LEU A 52 -4.34 -2.69 4.16
C LEU A 52 -5.23 -1.53 4.63
N GLN A 53 -6.04 -1.74 5.68
CA GLN A 53 -6.82 -0.69 6.31
C GLN A 53 -5.94 0.40 6.93
N GLN A 54 -4.83 0.06 7.59
CA GLN A 54 -3.90 1.06 8.12
C GLN A 54 -3.29 1.90 6.99
N ILE A 55 -2.84 1.26 5.91
CA ILE A 55 -2.28 1.95 4.74
C ILE A 55 -3.33 2.86 4.10
N SER A 56 -4.57 2.39 3.93
CA SER A 56 -5.67 3.17 3.37
C SER A 56 -5.95 4.44 4.18
N LYS A 57 -5.87 4.36 5.52
CA LYS A 57 -6.03 5.51 6.43
C LYS A 57 -4.90 6.53 6.28
N VAL A 58 -3.65 6.06 6.17
CA VAL A 58 -2.48 6.93 5.96
C VAL A 58 -2.55 7.63 4.61
N LEU A 59 -2.84 6.87 3.55
CA LEU A 59 -2.98 7.39 2.18
C LEU A 59 -4.28 8.19 1.98
N LYS A 60 -5.20 8.15 2.95
CA LYS A 60 -6.52 8.81 2.92
C LYS A 60 -7.36 8.41 1.69
N ILE A 61 -7.35 7.13 1.36
CA ILE A 61 -8.15 6.54 0.29
C ILE A 61 -9.00 5.38 0.85
N PRO A 62 -10.12 5.03 0.21
CA PRO A 62 -10.87 3.82 0.58
C PRO A 62 -10.00 2.57 0.43
N VAL A 63 -10.16 1.59 1.33
CA VAL A 63 -9.41 0.33 1.26
C VAL A 63 -9.75 -0.42 -0.04
N GLU A 64 -11.00 -0.31 -0.47
CA GLU A 64 -11.55 -0.87 -1.69
C GLU A 64 -10.86 -0.29 -2.93
N ALA A 65 -10.33 0.94 -2.85
CA ALA A 65 -9.56 1.51 -3.95
C ALA A 65 -8.26 0.72 -4.16
N ILE A 66 -7.62 0.24 -3.10
CA ILE A 66 -6.41 -0.58 -3.20
C ILE A 66 -6.77 -2.00 -3.64
N GLU A 67 -7.89 -2.55 -3.17
CA GLU A 67 -8.34 -3.90 -3.49
C GLU A 67 -8.88 -4.06 -4.90
N ASN A 68 -9.47 -3.02 -5.49
CA ASN A 68 -10.15 -3.08 -6.78
C ASN A 68 -9.46 -2.27 -7.89
N PHE A 69 -8.29 -1.67 -7.62
CA PHE A 69 -7.53 -0.97 -8.65
C PHE A 69 -6.97 -1.96 -9.66
N ASP A 70 -7.34 -1.75 -10.92
CA ASP A 70 -6.92 -2.51 -12.09
C ASP A 70 -6.35 -1.51 -13.09
N GLU A 71 -5.03 -1.58 -13.32
CA GLU A 71 -4.26 -0.75 -14.25
C GLU A 71 -3.41 -1.64 -15.15
#